data_AF-A0A9P8NBH0-F1
#
_entry.id   AF-A0A9P8NBH0-F1
#
_cell.length_a   1.000
_cell.length_b   1.000
_cell.length_c   1.000
_cell.angle_alpha   90.00
_cell.angle_beta   90.00
_cell.angle_gamma   90.00
#
_symmetry.space_group_name_H-M   'P 1'
#
loop_
_entity.id
_entity.type
_entity.pdbx_description
1 polymer ?
#
loop_
_entity_poly.entity_id
_entity_poly.type
_entity_poly.pdbx_seq_one_letter_code
_entity_poly.pdbx_strand_id
1 'polypeptide(L)'
;MARSNYLRIFRVLEEINRRRTIPDIYHEALEDRLVITFTQPSGPLKRSKTRRPKKEYKLQYENTKAHRVYVEILEDYPQLFIPFILATPPKSCETFKLGEFREKHDLSAVKVDLRPDIRRTLDNIANRKGFNQNRRYRRLICTLFPSGRKPATTAETQNCWAYRAAYLNAVHTIFSEQICSAMEVSPTAHSPECQAPQTTSCVEMKLPKQNYQDAI
;
A
#
# COMPACT_ATOMS: atom_id res chain seq x y z
N MET A 1 19.16 28.96 -1.37
CA MET A 1 18.48 28.37 -2.55
C MET A 1 17.53 27.19 -2.23
N ALA A 2 17.53 26.60 -1.03
CA ALA A 2 16.67 25.44 -0.69
C ALA A 2 15.15 25.71 -0.67
N ARG A 3 14.71 26.94 -0.32
CA ARG A 3 13.28 27.32 -0.28
C ARG A 3 12.54 27.10 -1.61
N SER A 4 13.23 27.26 -2.73
CA SER A 4 12.63 27.13 -4.06
C SER A 4 12.26 25.68 -4.40
N ASN A 5 13.05 24.71 -3.93
CA ASN A 5 12.84 23.30 -4.26
C ASN A 5 11.62 22.70 -3.54
N TYR A 6 11.41 23.06 -2.27
CA TYR A 6 10.26 22.55 -1.50
C TYR A 6 8.93 23.01 -2.10
N LEU A 7 8.83 24.29 -2.45
CA LEU A 7 7.65 24.84 -3.13
C LEU A 7 7.37 24.16 -4.47
N ARG A 8 8.43 23.75 -5.19
CA ARG A 8 8.28 23.05 -6.46
C ARG A 8 7.65 21.66 -6.28
N ILE A 9 7.99 20.94 -5.22
CA ILE A 9 7.40 19.62 -4.91
C ILE A 9 5.88 19.76 -4.74
N PHE A 10 5.43 20.72 -3.93
CA PHE A 10 4.00 20.93 -3.69
C PHE A 10 3.26 21.45 -4.93
N ARG A 11 3.89 22.29 -5.76
CA ARG A 11 3.32 22.70 -7.05
C ARG A 11 3.09 21.52 -7.99
N VAL A 12 4.07 20.61 -8.07
CA VAL A 12 3.94 19.39 -8.89
C VAL A 12 2.87 18.48 -8.31
N LEU A 13 2.79 18.33 -6.99
CA LEU A 13 1.72 17.57 -6.32
C LEU A 13 0.34 18.15 -6.65
N GLU A 14 0.17 19.46 -6.54
CA GLU A 14 -1.07 20.16 -6.87
C GLU A 14 -1.44 19.97 -8.34
N GLU A 15 -0.47 20.06 -9.25
CA GLU A 15 -0.69 19.81 -10.67
C GLU A 15 -1.13 18.36 -10.95
N ILE A 16 -0.48 17.38 -10.33
CA ILE A 16 -0.85 15.97 -10.43
C ILE A 16 -2.26 15.76 -9.92
N ASN A 17 -2.60 16.28 -8.73
CA ASN A 17 -3.92 16.12 -8.12
C ASN A 17 -5.01 16.80 -8.96
N ARG A 18 -4.72 17.99 -9.52
CA ARG A 18 -5.65 18.71 -10.39
C ARG A 18 -5.97 17.93 -11.66
N ARG A 19 -4.95 17.34 -12.30
CA ARG A 19 -5.13 16.59 -13.57
C ARG A 19 -5.46 15.11 -13.34
N ARG A 20 -5.26 14.62 -12.12
CA ARG A 20 -5.28 13.20 -11.70
C ARG A 20 -4.38 12.30 -12.57
N THR A 21 -3.34 12.88 -13.18
CA THR A 21 -2.39 12.22 -14.08
C THR A 21 -1.01 12.86 -13.96
N ILE A 22 0.01 12.16 -14.44
CA ILE A 22 1.35 12.72 -14.62
C ILE A 22 1.38 13.46 -15.97
N PRO A 23 1.76 14.75 -16.02
CA PRO A 23 1.93 15.46 -17.28
C PRO A 23 3.02 14.85 -18.16
N ASP A 24 2.80 14.79 -19.48
CA ASP A 24 3.71 14.19 -20.47
C ASP A 24 5.15 14.73 -20.40
N ILE A 25 5.29 16.02 -20.09
CA ILE A 25 6.58 16.72 -19.91
C ILE A 25 7.48 16.03 -18.89
N TYR A 26 6.89 15.29 -17.95
CA TYR A 26 7.61 14.60 -16.90
C TYR A 26 7.92 13.13 -17.20
N HIS A 27 7.46 12.54 -18.30
CA HIS A 27 7.58 11.09 -18.52
C HIS A 27 9.02 10.59 -18.62
N GLU A 28 9.88 11.30 -19.37
CA GLU A 28 11.30 10.94 -19.47
C GLU A 28 11.99 11.04 -18.11
N ALA A 29 11.78 12.16 -17.41
CA ALA A 29 12.32 12.39 -16.08
C ALA A 29 11.79 11.39 -15.04
N LEU A 30 10.52 11.00 -15.14
CA LEU A 30 9.90 9.98 -14.30
C LEU A 30 10.62 8.66 -14.47
N GLU A 31 10.76 8.20 -15.72
CA GLU A 31 11.39 6.93 -16.03
C GLU A 31 12.82 6.87 -15.51
N ASP A 32 13.65 7.87 -15.81
CA ASP A 32 15.04 7.90 -15.36
C ASP A 32 15.16 7.86 -13.83
N ARG A 33 14.29 8.60 -13.12
CA ARG A 33 14.36 8.71 -11.66
C ARG A 33 13.75 7.49 -10.96
N LEU A 34 12.77 6.82 -11.58
CA LEU A 34 12.32 5.49 -11.16
C LEU A 34 13.46 4.47 -11.28
N VAL A 35 14.19 4.48 -12.40
CA VAL A 35 15.36 3.61 -12.60
C VAL A 35 16.42 3.87 -11.53
N ILE A 36 16.75 5.14 -11.24
CA ILE A 36 17.69 5.50 -10.17
C ILE A 36 17.23 4.96 -8.81
N THR A 37 15.92 4.99 -8.52
CA THR A 37 15.39 4.58 -7.21
C THR A 37 15.35 3.05 -7.05
N PHE A 38 14.87 2.34 -8.08
CA PHE A 38 14.56 0.91 -7.97
C PHE A 38 15.64 -0.02 -8.52
N THR A 39 16.59 0.52 -9.27
CA THR A 39 17.79 -0.20 -9.69
C THR A 39 18.89 0.19 -8.73
N GLN A 40 19.50 -0.79 -8.06
CA GLN A 40 20.64 -0.50 -7.19
C GLN A 40 21.70 0.25 -7.99
N PRO A 41 22.29 1.33 -7.45
CA PRO A 41 23.47 1.92 -8.07
C PRO A 41 24.52 0.81 -8.15
N SER A 42 24.81 0.36 -9.36
CA SER A 42 25.93 -0.54 -9.65
C SER A 42 27.14 0.05 -8.96
N GLY A 43 27.78 -0.71 -8.06
CA GLY A 43 28.75 -0.24 -7.07
C GLY A 43 29.97 0.52 -7.63
N PRO A 44 31.19 0.31 -7.14
CA PRO A 44 32.35 0.99 -7.71
C PRO A 44 32.41 0.73 -9.22
N LEU A 45 32.64 1.79 -10.03
CA LEU A 45 32.81 1.62 -11.47
C LEU A 45 33.94 0.61 -11.70
N LYS A 46 33.65 -0.43 -12.49
CA LYS A 46 34.66 -1.44 -12.84
C LYS A 46 35.90 -0.73 -13.41
N ARG A 47 37.09 -1.18 -13.03
CA ARG A 47 38.33 -0.64 -13.59
C ARG A 47 38.27 -0.76 -15.11
N SER A 48 38.40 0.36 -15.82
CA SER A 48 38.48 0.41 -17.27
C SER A 48 39.95 0.52 -17.68
N LYS A 49 40.32 -0.11 -18.80
CA LYS A 49 41.64 0.06 -19.42
C LYS A 49 41.84 1.49 -19.96
N THR A 50 40.74 2.17 -20.29
CA THR A 50 40.74 3.55 -20.79
C THR A 50 40.30 4.53 -19.70
N ARG A 51 40.87 5.74 -19.72
CA ARG A 51 40.48 6.82 -18.81
C ARG A 51 39.02 7.20 -19.08
N ARG A 52 38.17 7.03 -18.06
CA ARG A 52 36.76 7.43 -18.15
C ARG A 52 36.61 8.95 -18.14
N PRO A 53 35.59 9.50 -18.83
CA PRO A 53 35.28 10.92 -18.78
C PRO A 53 34.92 11.37 -17.37
N LYS A 54 35.40 12.55 -16.93
CA LYS A 54 35.02 13.15 -15.64
C LYS A 54 33.49 13.28 -15.46
N LYS A 55 32.76 13.50 -16.56
CA LYS A 55 31.30 13.60 -16.58
C LYS A 55 30.62 12.33 -16.08
N GLU A 56 31.18 11.16 -16.38
CA GLU A 56 30.62 9.86 -15.99
C GLU A 56 30.70 9.65 -14.47
N TYR A 57 31.86 9.97 -13.87
CA TYR A 57 32.04 9.93 -12.42
C TYR A 57 31.07 10.87 -11.70
N LYS A 58 30.91 12.09 -12.22
CA LYS A 58 29.99 13.08 -11.66
C LYS A 58 28.55 12.58 -11.70
N LEU A 59 28.10 12.05 -12.84
CA LEU A 59 26.76 11.51 -12.99
C LEU A 59 26.50 10.33 -12.03
N GLN A 60 27.46 9.42 -11.89
CA GLN A 60 27.32 8.30 -10.96
C GLN A 60 27.24 8.77 -9.51
N TYR A 61 28.06 9.75 -9.13
CA TYR A 61 28.02 10.36 -7.81
C TYR A 61 26.65 11.02 -7.54
N GLU A 62 26.15 11.82 -8.47
CA GLU A 62 24.82 12.45 -8.39
C GLU A 62 23.71 11.39 -8.25
N ASN A 63 23.73 10.33 -9.06
CA ASN A 63 22.76 9.24 -8.99
C ASN A 63 22.84 8.46 -7.68
N THR A 64 24.04 8.25 -7.14
CA THR A 64 24.21 7.55 -5.85
C THR A 64 23.64 8.38 -4.70
N LYS A 65 23.83 9.70 -4.73
CA LYS A 65 23.23 10.61 -3.75
C LYS A 65 21.72 10.69 -3.90
N ALA A 66 21.22 10.83 -5.12
CA ALA A 66 19.80 10.85 -5.42
C ALA A 66 19.10 9.56 -4.99
N HIS A 67 19.69 8.39 -5.26
CA HIS A 67 19.17 7.10 -4.83
C HIS A 67 18.88 7.06 -3.32
N ARG A 68 19.81 7.55 -2.50
CA ARG A 68 19.63 7.59 -1.03
C ARG A 68 18.43 8.45 -0.64
N VAL A 69 18.36 9.67 -1.16
CA VAL A 69 17.28 10.62 -0.84
C VAL A 69 15.93 10.12 -1.35
N TYR A 70 15.87 9.56 -2.56
CA TYR A 70 14.65 9.00 -3.14
C TYR A 70 14.14 7.79 -2.37
N VAL A 71 15.03 6.89 -1.95
CA VAL A 71 14.66 5.74 -1.12
C VAL A 71 14.14 6.19 0.24
N GLU A 72 14.76 7.18 0.87
CA GLU A 72 14.32 7.68 2.17
C GLU A 72 12.92 8.33 2.09
N ILE A 73 12.68 9.17 1.06
CA ILE A 73 11.34 9.72 0.78
C ILE A 73 10.34 8.60 0.50
N LEU A 74 10.72 7.56 -0.25
CA LEU A 74 9.84 6.45 -0.58
C LEU A 74 9.42 5.66 0.67
N GLU A 75 10.33 5.45 1.61
CA GLU A 75 10.09 4.67 2.82
C GLU A 75 9.26 5.46 3.84
N ASP A 76 9.53 6.75 4.01
CA ASP A 76 8.86 7.60 5.01
C ASP A 76 7.57 8.24 4.49
N TYR A 77 7.55 8.66 3.21
CA TYR A 77 6.47 9.43 2.61
C TYR A 77 6.11 8.92 1.19
N PRO A 78 5.63 7.68 1.06
CA PRO A 78 5.35 7.05 -0.23
C PRO A 78 4.34 7.83 -1.09
N GLN A 79 3.39 8.56 -0.48
CA GLN A 79 2.42 9.41 -1.18
C GLN A 79 3.07 10.64 -1.84
N LEU A 80 4.18 11.14 -1.28
CA LEU A 80 4.92 12.27 -1.82
C LEU A 80 5.97 11.84 -2.85
N PHE A 81 6.30 10.55 -2.91
CA PHE A 81 7.41 10.05 -3.71
C PHE A 81 7.34 10.46 -5.18
N ILE A 82 6.20 10.27 -5.85
CA ILE A 82 6.04 10.64 -7.27
C ILE A 82 6.23 12.15 -7.47
N PRO A 83 5.48 13.05 -6.80
CA PRO A 83 5.73 14.48 -6.89
C PRO A 83 7.18 14.88 -6.58
N PHE A 84 7.79 14.23 -5.58
CA PHE A 84 9.16 14.50 -5.16
C PHE A 84 10.16 14.20 -6.27
N ILE A 85 10.12 12.99 -6.83
CA ILE A 85 11.05 12.60 -7.88
C ILE A 85 10.81 13.41 -9.13
N LEU A 86 9.61 13.93 -9.40
CA LEU A 86 9.38 14.78 -10.58
C LEU A 86 9.92 16.21 -10.37
N ALA A 87 9.75 16.78 -9.18
CA ALA A 87 10.22 18.12 -8.87
C ALA A 87 11.73 18.22 -8.64
N THR A 88 12.35 17.17 -8.10
CA THR A 88 13.74 17.20 -7.63
C THR A 88 14.66 16.36 -8.53
N PRO A 89 15.49 16.99 -9.38
CA PRO A 89 16.45 16.26 -10.21
C PRO A 89 17.62 15.71 -9.36
N PRO A 90 18.35 14.69 -9.84
CA PRO A 90 19.44 14.06 -9.09
C PRO A 90 20.50 15.03 -8.56
N LYS A 91 20.88 16.03 -9.37
CA LYS A 91 21.82 17.10 -8.99
C LYS A 91 21.36 17.89 -7.75
N SER A 92 20.05 18.07 -7.56
CA SER A 92 19.51 18.82 -6.43
C SER A 92 19.51 18.01 -5.12
N CYS A 93 19.58 16.68 -5.19
CA CYS A 93 19.61 15.80 -4.02
C CYS A 93 20.89 15.95 -3.20
N GLU A 94 21.99 16.43 -3.79
CA GLU A 94 23.24 16.67 -3.05
C GLU A 94 23.07 17.71 -1.94
N THR A 95 22.28 18.75 -2.20
CA THR A 95 22.02 19.84 -1.25
C THR A 95 20.71 19.69 -0.50
N PHE A 96 19.95 18.62 -0.78
CA PHE A 96 18.63 18.42 -0.20
C PHE A 96 18.75 17.97 1.25
N LYS A 97 18.20 18.76 2.17
CA LYS A 97 18.21 18.45 3.60
C LYS A 97 16.84 17.94 4.00
N LEU A 98 16.73 16.63 4.13
CA LEU A 98 15.45 15.98 4.42
C LEU A 98 14.93 16.30 5.83
N GLY A 99 15.80 16.44 6.83
CA GLY A 99 15.39 16.87 8.18
C GLY A 99 14.68 18.23 8.17
N GLU A 100 15.28 19.24 7.52
CA GLU A 100 14.64 20.57 7.41
C GLU A 100 13.32 20.53 6.63
N PHE A 101 13.20 19.62 5.67
CA PHE A 101 11.96 19.44 4.91
C PHE A 101 10.84 18.86 5.77
N ARG A 102 11.16 17.90 6.64
CA ARG A 102 10.20 17.28 7.57
C ARG A 102 9.72 18.26 8.64
N GLU A 103 10.62 19.07 9.20
CA GLU A 103 10.27 20.03 10.26
C GLU A 103 9.36 21.16 9.75
N LYS A 104 9.51 21.56 8.49
CA LYS A 104 8.81 22.73 7.93
C LYS A 104 7.45 22.40 7.32
N HIS A 105 7.15 21.13 7.08
CA HIS A 105 5.96 20.74 6.34
C HIS A 105 5.24 19.60 7.05
N ASP A 106 3.93 19.75 7.23
CA ASP A 106 3.09 18.64 7.65
C ASP A 106 2.89 17.68 6.47
N LEU A 107 3.67 16.60 6.48
CA LEU A 107 3.64 15.58 5.43
C LEU A 107 2.56 14.52 5.69
N SER A 108 1.91 14.52 6.86
CA SER A 108 0.91 13.51 7.23
C SER A 108 -0.40 13.66 6.45
N ALA A 109 -0.76 14.88 6.09
CA ALA A 109 -1.95 15.20 5.32
C ALA A 109 -1.76 15.03 3.79
N VAL A 110 -0.53 14.80 3.32
CA VAL A 110 -0.23 14.71 1.90
C VAL A 110 -0.84 13.46 1.29
N LYS A 111 -1.72 13.65 0.31
CA LYS A 111 -2.28 12.59 -0.53
C LYS A 111 -2.06 12.91 -1.99
N VAL A 112 -1.59 11.92 -2.74
CA VAL A 112 -1.57 12.00 -4.20
C VAL A 112 -2.76 11.25 -4.75
N ASP A 113 -3.52 11.90 -5.63
CA ASP A 113 -4.68 11.34 -6.28
C ASP A 113 -4.37 11.07 -7.75
N LEU A 114 -4.11 9.80 -8.06
CA LEU A 114 -3.78 9.33 -9.40
C LEU A 114 -4.91 8.44 -9.92
N ARG A 115 -5.29 8.63 -11.18
CA ARG A 115 -6.22 7.73 -11.84
C ARG A 115 -5.64 6.30 -11.95
N PRO A 116 -6.50 5.26 -11.93
CA PRO A 116 -6.05 3.87 -11.99
C PRO A 116 -5.27 3.49 -13.26
N ASP A 117 -5.44 4.21 -14.37
CA ASP A 117 -4.70 4.01 -15.62
C ASP A 117 -3.20 4.29 -15.47
N ILE A 118 -2.83 5.23 -14.59
CA ILE A 118 -1.42 5.58 -14.30
C ILE A 118 -0.65 4.39 -13.73
N ARG A 119 -1.34 3.50 -13.00
CA ARG A 119 -0.74 2.24 -12.54
C ARG A 119 -0.18 1.43 -13.70
N ARG A 120 -0.94 1.30 -14.80
CA ARG A 120 -0.49 0.58 -16.00
C ARG A 120 0.75 1.22 -16.60
N THR A 121 0.81 2.55 -16.65
CA THR A 121 2.00 3.28 -17.13
C THR A 121 3.22 2.98 -16.28
N LEU A 122 3.09 3.04 -14.95
CA LEU A 122 4.18 2.71 -14.04
C LEU A 122 4.61 1.25 -14.15
N ASP A 123 3.65 0.32 -14.25
CA ASP A 123 3.92 -1.13 -14.41
C ASP A 123 4.66 -1.40 -15.74
N ASN A 124 4.27 -0.72 -16.83
CA ASN A 124 4.94 -0.82 -18.12
C ASN A 124 6.39 -0.35 -18.04
N ILE A 125 6.66 0.78 -17.37
CA ILE A 125 8.03 1.27 -17.16
C ILE A 125 8.82 0.24 -16.33
N ALA A 126 8.25 -0.26 -15.25
CA ALA A 126 8.91 -1.23 -14.37
C ALA A 126 9.24 -2.55 -15.06
N ASN A 127 8.34 -3.04 -15.92
CA ASN A 127 8.58 -4.23 -16.75
C ASN A 127 9.68 -3.96 -17.77
N ARG A 128 9.61 -2.84 -18.52
CA ARG A 128 10.61 -2.47 -19.54
C ARG A 128 12.01 -2.30 -18.97
N LYS A 129 12.11 -1.73 -17.76
CA LYS A 129 13.39 -1.44 -17.08
C LYS A 129 13.81 -2.52 -16.10
N GLY A 130 13.04 -3.60 -15.95
CA GLY A 130 13.42 -4.79 -15.18
C GLY A 130 13.38 -4.64 -13.66
N PHE A 131 12.57 -3.72 -13.11
CA PHE A 131 12.41 -3.53 -11.66
C PHE A 131 11.01 -3.86 -11.11
N ASN A 132 10.14 -4.46 -11.91
CA ASN A 132 8.79 -4.90 -11.53
C ASN A 132 8.75 -5.87 -10.34
N GLN A 133 9.80 -6.65 -10.11
CA GLN A 133 9.93 -7.55 -8.96
C GLN A 133 10.51 -6.86 -7.71
N ASN A 134 10.95 -5.60 -7.82
CA ASN A 134 11.53 -4.88 -6.69
C ASN A 134 10.47 -4.70 -5.58
N ARG A 135 10.81 -5.14 -4.35
CA ARG A 135 9.91 -5.09 -3.19
C ARG A 135 9.44 -3.67 -2.87
N ARG A 136 10.32 -2.67 -2.96
CA ARG A 136 9.97 -1.27 -2.72
C ARG A 136 9.01 -0.75 -3.78
N TYR A 137 9.22 -1.13 -5.04
CA TYR A 137 8.32 -0.76 -6.14
C TYR A 137 6.92 -1.34 -5.93
N ARG A 138 6.81 -2.64 -5.62
CA ARG A 138 5.52 -3.27 -5.33
C ARG A 138 4.80 -2.59 -4.16
N ARG A 139 5.54 -2.26 -3.09
CA ARG A 139 5.00 -1.52 -1.94
C ARG A 139 4.49 -0.14 -2.36
N LEU A 140 5.23 0.59 -3.19
CA LEU A 140 4.79 1.88 -3.74
C LEU A 140 3.46 1.75 -4.48
N ILE A 141 3.37 0.81 -5.43
CA ILE A 141 2.14 0.59 -6.22
C ILE A 141 0.95 0.25 -5.32
N CYS A 142 1.13 -0.61 -4.32
CA CYS A 142 0.07 -0.91 -3.36
C CYS A 142 -0.37 0.30 -2.53
N THR A 143 0.55 1.22 -2.22
CA THR A 143 0.25 2.44 -1.45
C THR A 143 -0.44 3.51 -2.29
N LEU A 144 -0.01 3.71 -3.54
CA LEU A 144 -0.56 4.73 -4.45
C LEU A 144 -1.88 4.28 -5.07
N PHE A 145 -1.99 2.99 -5.39
CA PHE A 145 -3.16 2.36 -5.96
C PHE A 145 -3.57 1.24 -5.03
N PRO A 146 -4.10 1.58 -3.83
CA PRO A 146 -4.73 0.57 -3.02
C PRO A 146 -5.78 -0.04 -3.93
N SER A 147 -5.55 -1.31 -4.27
CA SER A 147 -6.61 -2.09 -4.90
C SER A 147 -7.62 -2.14 -3.78
N GLY A 148 -8.62 -1.24 -3.83
CA GLY A 148 -9.72 -1.24 -2.88
C GLY A 148 -10.07 -2.69 -2.78
N ARG A 149 -9.87 -3.27 -1.58
CA ARG A 149 -9.97 -4.72 -1.38
C ARG A 149 -11.21 -5.08 -2.19
N LYS A 150 -11.05 -5.84 -3.28
CA LYS A 150 -12.21 -6.53 -3.85
C LYS A 150 -12.87 -7.10 -2.61
N PRO A 151 -14.18 -6.91 -2.38
CA PRO A 151 -14.80 -7.66 -1.29
C PRO A 151 -14.29 -9.07 -1.48
N ALA A 152 -13.50 -9.54 -0.51
CA ALA A 152 -13.19 -10.95 -0.46
C ALA A 152 -14.58 -11.54 -0.42
N THR A 153 -15.00 -12.19 -1.49
CA THR A 153 -16.25 -12.93 -1.49
C THR A 153 -16.20 -13.75 -0.22
N THR A 154 -17.11 -13.44 0.67
CA THR A 154 -17.20 -13.97 2.01
C THR A 154 -17.74 -15.39 1.96
N ALA A 155 -17.10 -16.26 1.18
CA ALA A 155 -16.94 -17.62 1.65
C ALA A 155 -16.03 -17.61 2.90
N GLU A 156 -15.16 -16.59 3.06
CA GLU A 156 -14.12 -16.56 4.11
C GLU A 156 -14.06 -15.30 5.00
N THR A 157 -14.94 -14.30 4.87
CA THR A 157 -14.88 -13.09 5.73
C THR A 157 -16.23 -12.63 6.31
N GLN A 158 -16.18 -11.91 7.43
CA GLN A 158 -17.22 -11.75 8.46
C GLN A 158 -18.42 -10.82 8.11
N ASN A 159 -18.93 -10.82 6.87
CA ASN A 159 -20.16 -10.08 6.53
C ASN A 159 -21.42 -10.94 6.67
N CYS A 160 -21.53 -11.57 7.81
CA CYS A 160 -22.71 -12.30 8.26
C CYS A 160 -23.15 -11.66 9.58
N TRP A 161 -24.45 -11.55 9.82
CA TRP A 161 -24.87 -11.49 11.21
C TRP A 161 -24.48 -12.82 11.84
N ALA A 162 -23.53 -12.81 12.76
CA ALA A 162 -23.25 -13.97 13.61
C ALA A 162 -24.21 -13.88 14.80
N TYR A 163 -25.26 -14.69 14.79
CA TYR A 163 -26.13 -14.81 15.95
C TYR A 163 -25.47 -15.77 16.94
N ARG A 164 -24.92 -15.23 18.03
CA ARG A 164 -24.50 -16.02 19.19
C ARG A 164 -25.66 -16.07 20.16
N ALA A 165 -26.48 -17.11 20.08
CA ALA A 165 -27.55 -17.34 21.02
C ALA A 165 -26.93 -17.72 22.37
N ALA A 166 -26.88 -16.79 23.32
CA ALA A 166 -26.34 -17.01 24.66
C ALA A 166 -27.38 -17.61 25.64
N TYR A 167 -28.56 -18.02 25.17
CA TYR A 167 -29.60 -18.59 26.03
C TYR A 167 -30.32 -19.73 25.31
N LEU A 168 -30.30 -20.93 25.91
CA LEU A 168 -30.96 -22.14 25.39
C LEU A 168 -32.46 -21.92 25.09
N ASN A 169 -33.13 -21.09 25.90
CA ASN A 169 -34.53 -20.72 25.67
C ASN A 169 -34.79 -20.02 24.33
N ALA A 170 -33.83 -19.22 23.84
CA ALA A 170 -33.95 -18.53 22.55
C ALA A 170 -33.69 -19.48 21.37
N VAL A 171 -32.89 -20.54 21.58
CA VAL A 171 -32.64 -21.58 20.56
C VAL A 171 -33.91 -22.38 20.31
N HIS A 172 -34.68 -22.72 21.36
CA HIS A 172 -35.98 -23.39 21.25
C HIS A 172 -37.05 -22.56 20.51
N THR A 173 -36.94 -21.23 20.50
CA THR A 173 -37.90 -20.36 19.79
C THR A 173 -37.63 -20.32 18.28
N ILE A 174 -36.40 -20.61 17.85
CA ILE A 174 -35.93 -20.43 16.47
C ILE A 174 -35.81 -21.76 15.73
N PHE A 175 -35.47 -22.84 16.44
CA PHE A 175 -35.24 -24.16 15.83
C PHE A 175 -36.30 -25.17 16.24
N SER A 176 -36.57 -26.16 15.37
CA SER A 176 -37.50 -27.25 15.67
C SER A 176 -37.00 -28.09 16.86
N GLU A 177 -37.93 -28.59 17.66
CA GLU A 177 -37.69 -29.38 18.88
C GLU A 177 -36.71 -30.54 18.68
N GLN A 178 -36.70 -31.16 17.49
CA GLN A 178 -35.77 -32.23 17.12
C GLN A 178 -34.30 -31.81 17.13
N ILE A 179 -33.98 -30.58 16.72
CA ILE A 179 -32.61 -30.05 16.67
C ILE A 179 -32.16 -29.66 18.09
N CYS A 180 -33.06 -29.10 18.89
CA CYS A 180 -32.79 -28.75 20.29
C CYS A 180 -32.50 -29.99 21.14
N SER A 181 -33.31 -31.04 21.00
CA SER A 181 -33.11 -32.31 21.72
C SER A 181 -31.78 -33.00 21.38
N ALA A 182 -31.28 -32.89 20.15
CA ALA A 182 -29.98 -33.43 19.76
C ALA A 182 -28.79 -32.68 20.39
N MET A 183 -28.96 -31.37 20.68
CA MET A 183 -27.92 -30.55 21.32
C MET A 183 -27.77 -30.87 22.81
N GLU A 184 -28.88 -31.17 23.51
CA GLU A 184 -28.86 -31.51 24.93
C GLU A 184 -28.17 -32.86 25.22
N VAL A 185 -28.07 -33.73 24.22
CA VAL A 185 -27.50 -35.10 24.34
C VAL A 185 -26.01 -35.15 23.94
N SER A 186 -25.40 -34.03 23.51
CA SER A 186 -24.00 -34.03 23.05
C SER A 186 -22.98 -34.13 24.20
N PRO A 187 -21.96 -35.03 24.15
CA PRO A 187 -21.20 -35.43 25.34
C PRO A 187 -20.06 -34.49 25.78
N THR A 188 -19.89 -33.32 25.17
CA THR A 188 -18.59 -32.60 25.21
C THR A 188 -18.45 -31.54 26.30
N ALA A 189 -19.20 -31.61 27.40
CA ALA A 189 -19.03 -30.65 28.51
C ALA A 189 -19.25 -31.30 29.88
N HIS A 190 -18.31 -32.11 30.35
CA HIS A 190 -18.25 -32.49 31.78
C HIS A 190 -16.87 -32.11 32.36
N SER A 191 -16.80 -30.92 32.94
CA SER A 191 -15.87 -30.59 34.02
C SER A 191 -16.72 -30.32 35.27
N PRO A 192 -16.51 -31.02 36.40
CA PRO A 192 -17.49 -31.13 37.49
C PRO A 192 -17.38 -30.02 38.56
N GLU A 193 -17.01 -28.81 38.18
CA GLU A 193 -16.97 -27.66 39.10
C GLU A 193 -17.46 -26.40 38.39
N CYS A 194 -18.79 -26.22 38.33
CA CYS A 194 -19.52 -24.96 38.29
C CYS A 194 -20.97 -25.26 37.88
N GLN A 195 -21.91 -24.51 38.43
CA GLN A 195 -23.33 -24.51 38.06
C GLN A 195 -23.49 -24.58 36.54
N ALA A 196 -24.43 -25.43 36.07
CA ALA A 196 -24.66 -25.71 34.67
C ALA A 196 -24.63 -24.41 33.83
N PRO A 197 -23.63 -24.22 32.96
CA PRO A 197 -23.55 -22.99 32.19
C PRO A 197 -24.72 -22.96 31.21
N GLN A 198 -25.64 -22.02 31.39
CA GLN A 198 -26.77 -21.73 30.47
C GLN A 198 -26.30 -21.16 29.11
N THR A 199 -25.04 -21.35 28.75
CA THR A 199 -24.38 -20.76 27.58
C THR A 199 -23.51 -21.81 26.90
N THR A 200 -23.87 -22.19 25.68
CA THR A 200 -23.06 -23.08 24.83
C THR A 200 -22.37 -22.25 23.75
N SER A 201 -21.06 -22.37 23.60
CA SER A 201 -20.28 -21.71 22.54
C SER A 201 -20.37 -22.40 21.17
N CYS A 202 -21.19 -23.46 21.05
CA CYS A 202 -21.15 -24.41 19.94
C CYS A 202 -22.08 -24.09 18.76
N VAL A 203 -22.87 -23.01 18.81
CA VAL A 203 -23.78 -22.65 17.71
C VAL A 203 -23.48 -21.25 17.19
N GLU A 204 -23.00 -21.19 15.95
CA GLU A 204 -22.80 -19.97 15.18
C GLU A 204 -23.62 -20.08 13.89
N MET A 205 -24.67 -19.25 13.77
CA MET A 205 -25.44 -19.14 12.53
C MET A 205 -25.08 -17.84 11.80
N LYS A 206 -24.78 -17.95 10.50
CA LYS A 206 -24.35 -16.85 9.64
C LYS A 206 -25.40 -16.57 8.58
N LEU A 207 -26.10 -15.45 8.72
CA LEU A 207 -27.12 -15.01 7.76
C LEU A 207 -26.61 -13.85 6.89
N PRO A 208 -26.81 -13.90 5.57
CA PRO A 208 -26.43 -12.82 4.65
C PRO A 208 -27.39 -11.64 4.78
N LYS A 209 -26.86 -10.42 4.77
CA LYS A 209 -27.65 -9.19 4.97
C LYS A 209 -28.49 -8.75 3.76
N GLN A 210 -28.19 -9.21 2.55
CA GLN A 210 -28.77 -8.60 1.33
C GLN A 210 -29.09 -9.55 0.16
N ASN A 211 -29.20 -10.86 0.38
CA ASN A 211 -29.71 -11.76 -0.67
C ASN A 211 -31.01 -12.42 -0.21
N TYR A 212 -32.14 -11.91 -0.68
CA TYR A 212 -33.45 -12.59 -0.65
C TYR A 212 -33.74 -13.28 -1.99
N GLN A 213 -32.72 -13.75 -2.72
CA GLN A 213 -32.90 -14.30 -4.05
C GLN A 213 -32.43 -15.73 -4.27
N ASP A 214 -32.15 -16.48 -3.20
CA ASP A 214 -32.05 -17.93 -3.30
C ASP A 214 -32.97 -18.54 -2.23
N ALA A 215 -34.26 -18.58 -2.55
CA ALA A 215 -35.25 -19.39 -1.86
C ALA A 215 -35.83 -20.38 -2.87
N ILE A 216 -35.30 -21.60 -2.86
CA ILE A 216 -36.04 -22.85 -3.12
C ILE A 216 -35.52 -23.88 -2.13
#